data_AF-A0A1V9YAW0-F1
#
_entry.id   AF-A0A1V9YAW0-F1
#
_cell.length_a   1.000
_cell.length_b   1.000
_cell.length_c   1.000
_cell.angle_alpha   90.00
_cell.angle_beta   90.00
_cell.angle_gamma   90.00
#
_symmetry.space_group_name_H-M   'P 1'
#
loop_
_entity.id
_entity.type
_entity.pdbx_description
1 polymer ?
#
loop_
_entity_poly.entity_id
_entity_poly.type
_entity_poly.pdbx_seq_one_letter_code
_entity_poly.pdbx_strand_id
1 'polypeptide(L)'
;MHAVSCFAVVACRNPVSKRWLAVQETPKHDCLWWLPAGRVEQGETFFAAALRETREEAGIDVELKGILRVEHSPMGVHGDRMRVIFYAEPMDASSPLKSTPDSESLGAVWTTVDELARWDAANMLRSTELLNWASYVEGGGAVAPLSVLGAESSGPPLAKAFTGPKECRLFYRPTKPQHRYTPIPTTHVEERTDVYISHSAEVGIKFRCEDRLEIKVRLAADGDGWEGWAKHRCSDADVVGALERLQVPPLPPTSTKVVVHKRRVVMNVGNLYAIEETDIVVSAPGDMGGELWKSICVEGDRAVAESVATDLLAALLDENVVVCGYPAFVADAAARWHEAAPRHAPEATPQGSAHHTATVDAVGGAAAAPMNASTLPLGAGSK
;
A
#
# COMPACT_ATOMS: atom_id res chain seq x y z
N MET A 1 4.90 21.78 -28.91
CA MET A 1 4.69 21.20 -27.57
C MET A 1 5.66 21.92 -26.64
N HIS A 2 5.19 22.73 -25.70
CA HIS A 2 6.08 23.38 -24.72
C HIS A 2 6.52 22.30 -23.73
N ALA A 3 7.80 21.91 -23.75
CA ALA A 3 8.33 20.91 -22.85
C ALA A 3 8.66 21.56 -21.50
N VAL A 4 8.24 20.92 -20.42
CA VAL A 4 8.65 21.28 -19.06
C VAL A 4 9.74 20.30 -18.63
N SER A 5 10.87 20.81 -18.16
CA SER A 5 11.93 19.98 -17.57
C SER A 5 11.74 19.94 -16.06
N CYS A 6 11.40 18.75 -15.54
CA CYS A 6 11.18 18.52 -14.12
C CYS A 6 12.44 17.97 -13.46
N PHE A 7 12.79 18.48 -12.27
CA PHE A 7 13.93 18.02 -11.48
C PHE A 7 13.53 17.77 -10.03
N ALA A 8 14.14 16.75 -9.43
CA ALA A 8 14.08 16.51 -7.99
C ALA A 8 15.46 16.82 -7.39
N VAL A 9 15.46 17.50 -6.24
CA VAL A 9 16.67 17.90 -5.51
C VAL A 9 16.50 17.50 -4.05
N VAL A 10 17.53 16.96 -3.41
CA VAL A 10 17.45 16.43 -2.05
C VAL A 10 18.43 17.12 -1.12
N ALA A 11 17.89 17.83 -0.12
CA ALA A 11 18.66 18.32 1.02
C ALA A 11 18.58 17.28 2.15
N CYS A 12 19.60 16.42 2.22
CA CYS A 12 19.66 15.34 3.20
C CYS A 12 20.50 15.71 4.42
N ARG A 13 19.95 15.51 5.61
CA ARG A 13 20.61 15.76 6.89
C ARG A 13 20.68 14.50 7.72
N ASN A 14 21.87 14.17 8.22
CA ASN A 14 22.04 13.07 9.16
C ASN A 14 21.49 13.47 10.55
N PRO A 15 20.45 12.78 11.07
CA PRO A 15 19.79 13.17 12.31
C PRO A 15 20.66 12.97 13.55
N VAL A 16 21.69 12.13 13.47
CA VAL A 16 22.62 11.85 14.58
C VAL A 16 23.78 12.83 14.56
N SER A 17 24.53 12.89 13.45
CA SER A 17 25.73 13.71 13.36
C SER A 17 25.46 15.18 13.08
N LYS A 18 24.21 15.54 12.72
CA LYS A 18 23.80 16.91 12.35
C LYS A 18 24.61 17.45 11.16
N ARG A 19 25.02 16.57 10.25
CA ARG A 19 25.77 16.89 9.02
C ARG A 19 24.87 16.76 7.81
N TRP A 20 25.21 17.50 6.76
CA TRP A 20 24.51 17.59 5.49
C TRP A 20 25.23 16.78 4.41
N LEU A 21 24.46 16.12 3.56
CA LEU A 21 24.99 15.35 2.45
C LEU A 21 25.42 16.29 1.32
N ALA A 22 26.65 16.10 0.85
CA ALA A 22 27.15 16.74 -0.36
C ALA A 22 27.65 15.65 -1.34
N VAL A 23 27.30 15.77 -2.61
CA VAL A 23 27.82 14.93 -3.70
C VAL A 23 28.81 15.74 -4.52
N GLN A 24 29.89 15.11 -4.98
CA GLN A 24 30.84 15.74 -5.89
C GLN A 24 30.49 15.35 -7.32
N GLU A 25 30.19 16.35 -8.14
CA GLU A 25 29.78 16.11 -9.51
C GLU A 25 30.94 15.65 -10.39
N THR A 26 30.61 15.07 -11.54
CA THR A 26 31.62 14.60 -12.50
C THR A 26 32.31 15.78 -13.21
N PRO A 27 33.41 15.54 -13.97
CA PRO A 27 34.09 16.60 -14.72
C PRO A 27 33.21 17.34 -15.75
N LYS A 28 32.03 16.82 -16.10
CA LYS A 28 31.03 17.53 -16.90
C LYS A 28 30.49 18.79 -16.21
N HIS A 29 30.66 18.88 -14.90
CA HIS A 29 30.18 19.97 -14.05
C HIS A 29 31.28 20.46 -13.09
N ASP A 30 32.50 20.58 -13.60
CA ASP A 30 33.65 21.21 -12.92
C ASP A 30 34.06 20.56 -11.59
N CYS A 31 33.62 19.33 -11.32
CA CYS A 31 33.95 18.59 -10.10
C CYS A 31 33.55 19.30 -8.78
N LEU A 32 32.54 20.18 -8.85
CA LEU A 32 32.07 20.97 -7.72
C LEU A 32 31.12 20.16 -6.82
N TRP A 33 31.00 20.60 -5.57
CA TRP A 33 30.09 19.99 -4.60
C TRP A 33 28.67 20.55 -4.71
N TRP A 34 27.67 19.68 -4.67
CA TRP A 34 26.26 20.06 -4.62
C TRP A 34 25.40 19.04 -3.85
N LEU A 35 24.08 19.16 -4.02
CA LEU A 35 23.01 18.33 -3.47
C LEU A 35 22.78 17.18 -4.44
N PRO A 36 22.36 16.00 -3.97
CA PRO A 36 21.83 15.00 -4.88
C PRO A 36 20.67 15.56 -5.70
N ALA A 37 20.75 15.47 -7.02
CA ALA A 37 19.78 16.13 -7.89
C ALA A 37 19.82 15.61 -9.33
N GLY A 38 18.64 15.39 -9.91
CA GLY A 38 18.55 15.11 -11.33
C GLY A 38 17.15 15.20 -11.90
N ARG A 39 17.05 14.82 -13.18
CA ARG A 39 15.84 15.02 -13.99
C ARG A 39 14.84 13.91 -13.66
N VAL A 40 13.57 14.28 -13.56
CA VAL A 40 12.49 13.29 -13.46
C VAL A 40 12.34 12.58 -14.81
N GLU A 41 12.43 11.25 -14.80
CA GLU A 41 12.32 10.43 -16.00
C GLU A 41 10.86 10.25 -16.45
N GLN A 42 10.68 9.72 -17.66
CA GLN A 42 9.35 9.49 -18.21
C GLN A 42 8.59 8.43 -17.39
N GLY A 43 7.42 8.80 -16.87
CA GLY A 43 6.62 7.92 -16.02
C GLY A 43 7.08 7.87 -14.56
N GLU A 44 8.10 8.64 -14.21
CA GLU A 44 8.62 8.76 -12.84
C GLU A 44 7.93 9.90 -12.08
N THR A 45 7.77 9.75 -10.77
CA THR A 45 7.28 10.84 -9.89
C THR A 45 8.46 11.65 -9.35
N PHE A 46 8.23 12.87 -8.88
CA PHE A 46 9.28 13.65 -8.20
C PHE A 46 9.87 12.91 -6.98
N PHE A 47 9.04 12.17 -6.24
CA PHE A 47 9.49 11.36 -5.11
C PHE A 47 10.43 10.25 -5.57
N ALA A 48 10.05 9.49 -6.59
CA ALA A 48 10.87 8.40 -7.13
C ALA A 48 12.21 8.93 -7.67
N ALA A 49 12.18 10.06 -8.40
CA ALA A 49 13.40 10.71 -8.88
C ALA A 49 14.32 11.13 -7.73
N ALA A 50 13.79 11.78 -6.68
CA ALA A 50 14.59 12.18 -5.52
C ALA A 50 15.32 10.98 -4.87
N LEU A 51 14.62 9.86 -4.72
CA LEU A 51 15.18 8.64 -4.14
C LEU A 51 16.23 7.99 -5.05
N ARG A 52 15.93 7.87 -6.35
CA ARG A 52 16.86 7.31 -7.36
C ARG A 52 18.15 8.11 -7.44
N GLU A 53 18.06 9.42 -7.63
CA GLU A 53 19.21 10.32 -7.77
C GLU A 53 20.09 10.28 -6.51
N THR A 54 19.49 10.27 -5.31
CA THR A 54 20.26 10.16 -4.06
C THR A 54 21.01 8.84 -3.96
N ARG A 55 20.37 7.73 -4.38
CA ARG A 55 21.00 6.42 -4.38
C ARG A 55 22.14 6.34 -5.38
N GLU A 56 21.95 6.88 -6.59
CA GLU A 56 22.92 6.89 -7.68
C GLU A 56 24.15 7.75 -7.35
N GLU A 57 23.94 8.97 -6.85
CA GLU A 57 25.00 9.95 -6.63
C GLU A 57 25.67 9.83 -5.25
N ALA A 58 24.95 9.39 -4.21
CA ALA A 58 25.47 9.31 -2.84
C ALA A 58 25.63 7.88 -2.30
N GLY A 59 25.03 6.88 -2.96
CA GLY A 59 25.14 5.48 -2.57
C GLY A 59 24.31 5.08 -1.33
N ILE A 60 23.37 5.92 -0.90
CA ILE A 60 22.53 5.66 0.27
C ILE A 60 21.03 5.80 -0.04
N ASP A 61 20.22 5.04 0.67
CA ASP A 61 18.76 5.20 0.67
C ASP A 61 18.36 6.26 1.72
N VAL A 62 17.41 7.12 1.35
CA VAL A 62 16.92 8.22 2.21
C VAL A 62 15.41 8.16 2.37
N GLU A 63 14.93 8.61 3.51
CA GLU A 63 13.51 8.86 3.76
C GLU A 63 13.22 10.34 3.50
N LEU A 64 12.32 10.63 2.57
CA LEU A 64 11.85 12.00 2.34
C LEU A 64 10.98 12.40 3.53
N LYS A 65 11.32 13.47 4.22
CA LYS A 65 10.62 13.97 5.42
C LYS A 65 9.68 15.13 5.12
N GLY A 66 9.88 15.81 3.98
CA GLY A 66 8.98 16.85 3.51
C GLY A 66 9.54 17.64 2.33
N ILE A 67 8.87 18.75 2.00
CA ILE A 67 9.20 19.62 0.88
C ILE A 67 9.69 20.96 1.44
N LEU A 68 10.89 21.37 1.03
CA LEU A 68 11.46 22.68 1.34
C LEU A 68 10.93 23.74 0.38
N ARG A 69 10.81 23.39 -0.90
CA ARG A 69 10.33 24.33 -1.93
C ARG A 69 9.86 23.63 -3.20
N VAL A 70 8.89 24.25 -3.87
CA VAL A 70 8.57 24.00 -5.28
C VAL A 70 8.92 25.26 -6.06
N GLU A 71 9.67 25.10 -7.14
CA GLU A 71 10.16 26.21 -7.95
C GLU A 71 9.72 26.05 -9.40
N HIS A 72 9.21 27.13 -9.98
CA HIS A 72 8.88 27.22 -11.40
C HIS A 72 9.67 28.37 -12.02
N SER A 73 10.42 28.06 -13.07
CA SER A 73 11.18 29.04 -13.85
C SER A 73 10.64 29.05 -15.27
N PRO A 74 9.87 30.08 -15.68
CA PRO A 74 9.41 30.22 -17.05
C PRO A 74 10.58 30.69 -17.93
N MET A 75 11.18 29.79 -18.71
CA MET A 75 12.37 30.11 -19.53
C MET A 75 12.03 30.37 -21.01
N GLY A 76 10.74 30.58 -21.32
CA GLY A 76 10.26 30.98 -22.64
C GLY A 76 10.55 29.91 -23.70
N VAL A 77 11.29 30.29 -24.75
CA VAL A 77 11.59 29.40 -25.90
C VAL A 77 12.42 28.17 -25.52
N HIS A 78 13.08 28.20 -24.36
CA HIS A 78 13.92 27.09 -23.88
C HIS A 78 13.13 26.03 -23.09
N GLY A 79 11.82 26.23 -22.91
CA GLY A 79 10.97 25.35 -22.11
C GLY A 79 11.05 25.69 -20.62
N ASP A 80 9.94 25.51 -19.91
CA ASP A 80 9.88 25.82 -18.49
C ASP A 80 10.67 24.79 -17.67
N ARG A 81 11.15 25.21 -16.51
CA ARG A 81 11.80 24.32 -15.55
C ARG A 81 11.00 24.28 -14.26
N MET A 82 10.72 23.08 -13.77
CA MET A 82 10.11 22.85 -12.47
C MET A 82 11.06 22.06 -11.58
N ARG A 83 11.26 22.49 -10.35
CA ARG A 83 12.08 21.78 -9.36
C ARG A 83 11.28 21.55 -8.08
N VAL A 84 11.41 20.37 -7.50
CA VAL A 84 10.94 20.11 -6.13
C VAL A 84 12.15 19.81 -5.27
N ILE A 85 12.30 20.59 -4.20
CA ILE A 85 13.39 20.46 -3.24
C ILE A 85 12.85 19.74 -2.00
N PHE A 86 13.34 18.54 -1.75
CA PHE A 86 12.93 17.72 -0.62
C PHE A 86 13.90 17.88 0.56
N TYR A 87 13.36 17.86 1.78
CA TYR A 87 14.12 17.56 2.99
C TYR A 87 14.10 16.05 3.20
N ALA A 88 15.25 15.46 3.49
CA ALA A 88 15.39 14.02 3.70
C ALA A 88 16.34 13.70 4.85
N GLU A 89 16.22 12.49 5.38
CA GLU A 89 17.14 11.91 6.34
C GLU A 89 17.59 10.53 5.82
N PRO A 90 18.84 10.09 6.09
CA PRO A 90 19.28 8.76 5.71
C PRO A 90 18.44 7.70 6.43
N MET A 91 18.02 6.67 5.69
CA MET A 91 17.31 5.51 6.28
C MET A 91 18.19 4.78 7.32
N ASP A 92 19.51 4.79 7.11
CA ASP A 92 20.52 4.37 8.08
C ASP A 92 21.58 5.47 8.23
N ALA A 93 21.58 6.13 9.38
CA ALA A 93 22.50 7.22 9.69
C ALA A 93 23.98 6.81 9.75
N SER A 94 24.27 5.49 9.78
CA SER A 94 25.62 4.93 9.79
C SER A 94 26.08 4.39 8.43
N SER A 95 25.18 4.37 7.43
CA SER A 95 25.51 3.83 6.11
C SER A 95 26.66 4.59 5.46
N PRO A 96 27.65 3.88 4.89
CA PRO A 96 28.78 4.51 4.22
C PRO A 96 28.30 5.21 2.94
N LEU A 97 28.82 6.41 2.72
CA LEU A 97 28.59 7.14 1.48
C LEU A 97 29.46 6.58 0.35
N LYS A 98 29.02 6.80 -0.88
CA LYS A 98 29.77 6.48 -2.09
C LYS A 98 31.14 7.15 -2.08
N SER A 99 32.18 6.35 -2.25
CA SER A 99 33.58 6.80 -2.30
C SER A 99 34.30 6.45 -3.61
N THR A 100 33.64 5.69 -4.49
CA THR A 100 34.21 5.26 -5.77
C THR A 100 33.57 6.07 -6.90
N PRO A 101 34.37 6.79 -7.70
CA PRO A 101 33.87 7.56 -8.84
C PRO A 101 33.22 6.68 -9.92
N ASP A 102 32.14 7.18 -10.53
CA ASP A 102 31.51 6.61 -11.73
C ASP A 102 30.88 7.72 -12.61
N SER A 103 29.92 7.35 -13.47
CA SER A 103 29.22 8.28 -14.38
C SER A 103 28.29 9.27 -13.67
N GLU A 104 27.82 8.93 -12.47
CA GLU A 104 26.83 9.72 -11.73
C GLU A 104 27.53 10.75 -10.84
N SER A 105 28.57 10.33 -10.11
CA SER A 105 29.31 11.23 -9.21
C SER A 105 30.73 10.73 -8.91
N LEU A 106 31.59 11.64 -8.44
CA LEU A 106 32.94 11.30 -7.97
C LEU A 106 32.94 10.73 -6.53
N GLY A 107 31.87 10.99 -5.78
CA GLY A 107 31.69 10.52 -4.41
C GLY A 107 30.78 11.44 -3.61
N ALA A 108 30.59 11.13 -2.33
CA ALA A 108 29.76 11.90 -1.42
C ALA A 108 30.37 12.01 -0.02
N VAL A 109 30.06 13.09 0.69
CA VAL A 109 30.57 13.38 2.03
C VAL A 109 29.50 13.99 2.94
N TRP A 110 29.69 13.81 4.24
CA TRP A 110 28.93 14.51 5.28
C TRP A 110 29.66 15.79 5.71
N THR A 111 29.03 16.94 5.54
CA THR A 111 29.61 18.27 5.82
C THR A 111 28.76 19.09 6.78
N THR A 112 29.33 20.13 7.38
CA THR A 112 28.65 21.06 8.29
C THR A 112 28.37 22.40 7.60
N VAL A 113 27.49 23.22 8.18
CA VAL A 113 27.24 24.60 7.66
C VAL A 113 28.54 25.42 7.61
N ASP A 114 29.40 25.29 8.62
CA ASP A 114 30.69 26.00 8.67
C ASP A 114 31.69 25.48 7.62
N GLU A 115 31.68 24.18 7.31
CA GLU A 115 32.47 23.61 6.22
C GLU A 115 31.94 24.10 4.86
N LEU A 116 30.63 24.11 4.66
CA LEU A 116 29.98 24.63 3.45
C LEU A 116 30.29 26.11 3.22
N ALA A 117 30.26 26.94 4.26
CA ALA A 117 30.62 28.35 4.16
C ALA A 117 32.08 28.55 3.72
N ARG A 118 33.00 27.68 4.18
CA ARG A 118 34.39 27.68 3.73
C ARG A 118 34.54 27.21 2.29
N TRP A 119 33.75 26.21 1.87
CA TRP A 119 33.73 25.74 0.48
C TRP A 119 33.19 26.79 -0.48
N ASP A 120 32.16 27.53 -0.08
CA ASP A 120 31.61 28.65 -0.84
C ASP A 120 32.67 29.74 -1.06
N ALA A 121 33.34 30.19 0.01
CA ALA A 121 34.43 31.16 -0.07
C ALA A 121 35.61 30.69 -0.94
N ALA A 122 35.80 29.37 -1.07
CA ALA A 122 36.81 28.75 -1.91
C ALA A 122 36.33 28.41 -3.34
N ASN A 123 35.09 28.79 -3.71
CA ASN A 123 34.46 28.43 -4.99
C ASN A 123 34.43 26.92 -5.28
N MET A 124 34.24 26.10 -4.24
CA MET A 124 34.16 24.64 -4.34
C MET A 124 32.72 24.12 -4.48
N LEU A 125 31.72 24.99 -4.33
CA LEU A 125 30.30 24.63 -4.50
C LEU A 125 29.84 24.97 -5.92
N ARG A 126 28.98 24.14 -6.52
CA ARG A 126 28.38 24.47 -7.83
C ARG A 126 27.45 25.69 -7.74
N SER A 127 26.80 25.84 -6.60
CA SER A 127 26.06 27.04 -6.21
C SER A 127 25.90 27.09 -4.69
N THR A 128 25.44 28.23 -4.16
CA THR A 128 25.18 28.39 -2.72
C THR A 128 23.95 27.60 -2.23
N GLU A 129 23.25 26.86 -3.09
CA GLU A 129 21.96 26.24 -2.78
C GLU A 129 22.06 25.21 -1.63
N LEU A 130 23.13 24.40 -1.58
CA LEU A 130 23.38 23.47 -0.47
C LEU A 130 23.58 24.22 0.85
N LEU A 131 24.41 25.27 0.87
CA LEU A 131 24.64 26.11 2.05
C LEU A 131 23.36 26.81 2.51
N ASN A 132 22.57 27.33 1.56
CA ASN A 132 21.32 28.03 1.84
C ASN A 132 20.29 27.11 2.51
N TRP A 133 20.09 25.90 1.97
CA TRP A 133 19.14 24.94 2.56
C TRP A 133 19.60 24.42 3.91
N ALA A 134 20.90 24.11 4.04
CA ALA A 134 21.46 23.71 5.32
C ALA A 134 21.24 24.79 6.39
N SER A 135 21.59 26.05 6.08
CA SER A 135 21.42 27.17 7.00
C SER A 135 19.95 27.45 7.33
N TYR A 136 19.06 27.34 6.35
CA TYR A 136 17.62 27.53 6.54
C TYR A 136 17.04 26.51 7.54
N VAL A 137 17.35 25.23 7.37
CA VAL A 137 16.82 24.18 8.25
C VAL A 137 17.47 24.23 9.64
N GLU A 138 18.78 24.46 9.75
CA GLU A 138 19.44 24.66 11.05
C GLU A 138 18.88 25.89 11.79
N GLY A 139 18.43 26.91 11.06
CA GLY A 139 17.76 28.10 11.60
C GLY A 139 16.30 27.88 12.01
N GLY A 140 15.78 26.66 11.95
CA GLY A 140 14.38 26.35 12.29
C GLY A 140 13.39 26.65 11.16
N GLY A 141 13.86 26.70 9.92
CA GLY A 141 13.02 26.87 8.74
C GLY A 141 11.96 25.78 8.62
N ALA A 142 10.78 26.15 8.12
CA ALA A 142 9.66 25.24 7.95
C ALA A 142 9.90 24.23 6.82
N VAL A 143 9.49 22.99 7.05
CA VAL A 143 9.42 21.91 6.06
C VAL A 143 7.94 21.59 5.84
N ALA A 144 7.46 21.74 4.60
CA ALA A 144 6.08 21.41 4.26
C ALA A 144 5.88 19.88 4.22
N PRO A 145 4.67 19.37 4.57
CA PRO A 145 4.41 17.94 4.49
C PRO A 145 4.45 17.46 3.04
N LEU A 146 4.88 16.21 2.83
CA LEU A 146 4.95 15.60 1.49
C LEU A 146 3.58 15.60 0.77
N SER A 147 2.48 15.54 1.52
CA SER A 147 1.11 15.56 1.01
C SER A 147 0.73 16.83 0.24
N VAL A 148 1.54 17.89 0.31
CA VAL A 148 1.39 19.08 -0.55
C VAL A 148 1.64 18.76 -2.02
N LEU A 149 2.41 17.70 -2.33
CA LEU A 149 2.64 17.22 -3.68
C LEU A 149 1.88 15.90 -3.90
N GLY A 150 0.81 15.97 -4.69
CA GLY A 150 -0.03 14.82 -5.04
C GLY A 150 -0.06 14.54 -6.54
N ALA A 151 -0.72 13.45 -6.91
CA ALA A 151 -1.02 13.17 -8.31
C ALA A 151 -2.05 14.18 -8.85
N GLU A 152 -2.09 14.35 -10.16
CA GLU A 152 -3.10 15.20 -10.79
C GLU A 152 -4.50 14.77 -10.35
N SER A 153 -5.32 15.72 -9.92
CA SER A 153 -6.67 15.49 -9.41
C SER A 153 -6.76 14.61 -8.14
N SER A 154 -5.67 14.35 -7.42
CA SER A 154 -5.68 13.62 -6.14
C SER A 154 -6.02 14.52 -4.94
N GLY A 155 -6.84 15.55 -5.15
CA GLY A 155 -7.29 16.44 -4.08
C GLY A 155 -8.01 15.67 -2.97
N PRO A 156 -8.27 16.32 -1.82
CA PRO A 156 -8.99 15.67 -0.73
C PRO A 156 -10.32 15.12 -1.26
N PRO A 157 -10.71 13.89 -0.88
CA PRO A 157 -11.94 13.30 -1.34
C PRO A 157 -13.11 14.23 -0.99
N LEU A 158 -14.10 14.30 -1.89
CA LEU A 158 -15.37 14.94 -1.53
C LEU A 158 -15.90 14.22 -0.29
N ALA A 159 -16.29 14.96 0.76
CA ALA A 159 -16.88 14.42 1.99
C ALA A 159 -18.19 13.64 1.79
N LYS A 160 -18.58 13.36 0.54
CA LYS A 160 -19.71 12.52 0.16
C LYS A 160 -19.22 11.28 -0.58
N ALA A 161 -19.27 10.17 0.18
CA ALA A 161 -19.56 8.82 -0.28
C ALA A 161 -18.49 8.10 -1.10
N PHE A 162 -17.44 7.62 -0.40
CA PHE A 162 -16.86 6.33 -0.75
C PHE A 162 -17.88 5.25 -0.36
N THR A 163 -18.49 4.58 -1.34
CA THR A 163 -19.38 3.42 -1.15
C THR A 163 -18.78 2.13 -1.70
N GLY A 164 -17.47 2.13 -1.96
CA GLY A 164 -16.66 0.96 -2.28
C GLY A 164 -16.00 0.38 -1.02
N PRO A 165 -15.40 -0.82 -1.09
CA PRO A 165 -15.24 -1.68 0.06
C PRO A 165 -14.35 -1.15 1.17
N LYS A 166 -14.75 -1.53 2.38
CA LYS A 166 -14.13 -1.14 3.64
C LYS A 166 -12.76 -1.81 3.84
N GLU A 167 -11.89 -1.07 4.52
CA GLU A 167 -11.00 -1.55 5.59
C GLU A 167 -9.65 -2.18 5.23
N CYS A 168 -8.68 -1.27 5.15
CA CYS A 168 -7.23 -1.48 5.15
C CYS A 168 -6.78 -2.31 6.37
N ARG A 169 -6.24 -3.51 6.13
CA ARG A 169 -5.38 -4.20 7.09
C ARG A 169 -4.13 -3.37 7.34
N LEU A 170 -3.60 -3.47 8.55
CA LEU A 170 -2.21 -3.15 8.82
C LEU A 170 -1.70 -4.16 9.86
N PHE A 171 -0.67 -4.93 9.49
CA PHE A 171 -0.11 -5.98 10.34
C PHE A 171 1.41 -5.95 10.23
N TYR A 172 2.08 -6.21 11.36
CA TYR A 172 3.52 -6.25 11.47
C TYR A 172 4.04 -7.65 11.71
N ARG A 173 5.07 -8.05 10.96
CA ARG A 173 5.81 -9.30 11.21
C ARG A 173 7.27 -8.97 11.49
N PRO A 174 7.78 -9.22 12.70
CA PRO A 174 9.18 -9.01 12.97
C PRO A 174 10.03 -9.98 12.19
N THR A 175 10.96 -9.39 11.45
CA THR A 175 12.05 -10.14 10.86
C THR A 175 12.92 -10.75 11.95
N LYS A 176 13.56 -11.87 11.62
CA LYS A 176 14.63 -12.38 12.49
C LYS A 176 15.72 -11.30 12.59
N PRO A 177 16.38 -11.14 13.74
CA PRO A 177 17.57 -10.30 13.83
C PRO A 177 18.52 -10.74 12.69
N GLN A 178 18.88 -9.83 11.78
CA GLN A 178 19.70 -10.05 10.56
C GLN A 178 18.96 -10.43 9.25
N HIS A 179 17.62 -10.42 9.19
CA HIS A 179 16.95 -10.55 7.88
C HIS A 179 17.26 -9.31 7.04
N ARG A 180 17.81 -9.54 5.83
CA ARG A 180 17.96 -8.48 4.82
C ARG A 180 16.90 -8.68 3.78
N TYR A 181 16.07 -7.69 3.56
CA TYR A 181 15.20 -7.66 2.39
C TYR A 181 16.08 -7.60 1.15
N THR A 182 15.95 -8.59 0.28
CA THR A 182 16.54 -8.50 -1.05
C THR A 182 15.77 -7.40 -1.79
N PRO A 183 16.43 -6.42 -2.42
CA PRO A 183 15.76 -5.53 -3.36
C PRO A 183 15.19 -6.40 -4.48
N ILE A 184 13.91 -6.74 -4.39
CA ILE A 184 13.21 -7.39 -5.49
C ILE A 184 12.98 -6.28 -6.52
N PRO A 185 13.60 -6.34 -7.71
CA PRO A 185 13.28 -5.39 -8.75
C PRO A 185 11.85 -5.67 -9.20
N THR A 186 11.00 -4.64 -9.23
CA THR A 186 9.63 -4.64 -9.76
C THR A 186 8.62 -5.59 -9.09
N THR A 187 7.54 -4.98 -8.62
CA THR A 187 6.20 -5.50 -8.32
C THR A 187 5.99 -7.00 -8.61
N HIS A 188 6.28 -7.88 -7.64
CA HIS A 188 5.89 -9.28 -7.77
C HIS A 188 4.37 -9.38 -7.55
N VAL A 189 3.63 -9.68 -8.62
CA VAL A 189 2.20 -9.97 -8.53
C VAL A 189 2.01 -11.46 -8.30
N GLU A 190 1.50 -11.84 -7.12
CA GLU A 190 1.03 -13.22 -6.90
C GLU A 190 -0.49 -13.24 -6.83
N GLU A 191 -1.07 -14.14 -7.60
CA GLU A 191 -2.48 -14.49 -7.52
C GLU A 191 -2.64 -15.82 -6.80
N ARG A 192 -3.46 -15.83 -5.77
CA ARG A 192 -3.66 -17.00 -4.92
C ARG A 192 -5.08 -17.07 -4.38
N THR A 193 -5.66 -18.26 -4.42
CA THR A 193 -6.91 -18.57 -3.75
C THR A 193 -6.63 -19.35 -2.49
N ASP A 194 -7.12 -18.84 -1.35
CA ASP A 194 -7.09 -19.53 -0.07
C ASP A 194 -8.51 -19.85 0.39
N VAL A 195 -8.69 -20.98 1.07
CA VAL A 195 -9.95 -21.30 1.75
C VAL A 195 -9.70 -21.35 3.26
N TYR A 196 -10.52 -20.62 4.00
CA TYR A 196 -10.48 -20.57 5.47
C TYR A 196 -11.79 -21.10 6.06
N ILE A 197 -11.74 -21.55 7.30
CA ILE A 197 -12.93 -21.78 8.14
C ILE A 197 -12.96 -20.63 9.15
N SER A 198 -14.06 -19.87 9.18
CA SER A 198 -14.19 -18.77 10.15
C SER A 198 -14.29 -19.31 11.57
N HIS A 199 -13.57 -18.67 12.50
CA HIS A 199 -13.56 -19.03 13.91
C HIS A 199 -13.54 -17.77 14.77
N SER A 200 -12.36 -17.26 15.14
CA SER A 200 -12.21 -16.06 15.96
C SER A 200 -10.88 -15.36 15.65
N ALA A 201 -10.67 -14.16 16.21
CA ALA A 201 -9.42 -13.43 16.08
C ALA A 201 -8.19 -14.21 16.60
N GLU A 202 -8.39 -15.15 17.53
CA GLU A 202 -7.33 -15.95 18.16
C GLU A 202 -6.97 -17.21 17.37
N VAL A 203 -7.80 -17.61 16.40
CA VAL A 203 -7.72 -18.95 15.78
C VAL A 203 -7.93 -18.83 14.28
N GLY A 204 -6.87 -19.08 13.51
CA GLY A 204 -6.93 -19.15 12.06
C GLY A 204 -6.97 -20.60 11.58
N ILE A 205 -8.00 -20.99 10.83
CA ILE A 205 -8.10 -22.34 10.25
C ILE A 205 -8.07 -22.21 8.72
N LYS A 206 -7.07 -22.82 8.07
CA LYS A 206 -6.83 -22.66 6.64
C LYS A 206 -6.62 -24.00 5.95
N PHE A 207 -7.24 -24.20 4.78
CA PHE A 207 -6.93 -25.33 3.90
C PHE A 207 -5.57 -25.15 3.22
N ARG A 208 -4.76 -26.21 3.24
CA ARG A 208 -3.48 -26.31 2.52
C ARG A 208 -3.62 -27.10 1.22
N CYS A 209 -4.52 -28.08 1.23
CA CYS A 209 -5.08 -28.81 0.09
C CYS A 209 -6.48 -29.33 0.50
N GLU A 210 -7.19 -30.04 -0.38
CA GLU A 210 -8.60 -30.41 -0.17
C GLU A 210 -8.90 -31.07 1.19
N ASP A 211 -8.00 -31.92 1.68
CA ASP A 211 -8.19 -32.73 2.90
C ASP A 211 -7.34 -32.30 4.10
N ARG A 212 -6.43 -31.33 3.95
CA ARG A 212 -5.47 -30.92 5.01
C ARG A 212 -5.66 -29.47 5.43
N LEU A 213 -5.81 -29.29 6.74
CA LEU A 213 -5.94 -28.02 7.42
C LEU A 213 -4.65 -27.64 8.17
N GLU A 214 -4.41 -26.33 8.26
CA GLU A 214 -3.47 -25.70 9.19
C GLU A 214 -4.27 -24.85 10.17
N ILE A 215 -4.26 -25.23 11.46
CA ILE A 215 -4.79 -24.48 12.58
C ILE A 215 -3.67 -23.61 13.14
N LYS A 216 -3.88 -22.30 13.19
CA LYS A 216 -3.01 -21.34 13.85
C LYS A 216 -3.69 -20.84 15.11
N VAL A 217 -3.02 -20.97 16.25
CA VAL A 217 -3.51 -20.50 17.55
C VAL A 217 -2.63 -19.34 18.01
N ARG A 218 -3.25 -18.22 18.38
CA ARG A 218 -2.53 -17.04 18.86
C ARG A 218 -1.95 -17.33 20.24
N LEU A 219 -0.66 -17.09 20.40
CA LEU A 219 0.10 -17.30 21.64
C LEU A 219 0.25 -16.00 22.42
N ALA A 220 0.32 -14.88 21.72
CA ALA A 220 0.49 -13.57 22.30
C ALA A 220 -0.05 -12.52 21.33
N ALA A 221 -0.60 -11.45 21.90
CA ALA A 221 -1.03 -10.24 21.21
C ALA A 221 -0.57 -9.06 22.06
N ASP A 222 0.42 -8.32 21.55
CA ASP A 222 0.85 -7.08 22.19
C ASP A 222 -0.02 -5.93 21.66
N GLY A 223 -0.27 -4.91 22.50
CA GLY A 223 -1.13 -3.76 22.15
C GLY A 223 -0.60 -2.87 21.00
N ASP A 224 0.57 -3.19 20.46
CA ASP A 224 1.24 -2.53 19.34
C ASP A 224 1.10 -3.31 18.01
N GLY A 225 0.23 -4.32 17.97
CA GLY A 225 -0.09 -5.06 16.75
C GLY A 225 0.82 -6.26 16.46
N TRP A 226 1.72 -6.64 17.37
CA TRP A 226 2.47 -7.88 17.27
C TRP A 226 1.65 -9.11 17.67
N GLU A 227 1.75 -10.20 16.89
CA GLU A 227 1.08 -11.47 17.21
C GLU A 227 2.01 -12.69 17.07
N GLY A 228 2.10 -13.48 18.14
CA GLY A 228 2.74 -14.80 18.14
C GLY A 228 1.76 -15.91 17.78
N TRP A 229 2.17 -16.89 16.96
CA TRP A 229 1.26 -17.95 16.46
C TRP A 229 1.89 -19.36 16.54
N ALA A 230 1.20 -20.31 17.17
CA ALA A 230 1.49 -21.74 17.08
C ALA A 230 0.75 -22.38 15.90
N LYS A 231 1.35 -23.37 15.22
CA LYS A 231 0.78 -24.01 14.03
C LYS A 231 0.59 -25.51 14.25
N HIS A 232 -0.57 -26.01 13.90
CA HIS A 232 -0.95 -27.41 14.01
C HIS A 232 -1.61 -27.87 12.70
N ARG A 233 -1.40 -29.14 12.33
CA ARG A 233 -1.99 -29.70 11.09
C ARG A 233 -2.95 -30.82 11.46
N CYS A 234 -4.08 -30.86 10.78
CA CYS A 234 -5.09 -31.92 10.91
C CYS A 234 -5.80 -32.13 9.56
N SER A 235 -6.67 -33.13 9.48
CA SER A 235 -7.58 -33.28 8.34
C SER A 235 -8.90 -32.53 8.56
N ASP A 236 -9.67 -32.27 7.50
CA ASP A 236 -11.02 -31.65 7.63
C ASP A 236 -11.91 -32.47 8.58
N ALA A 237 -11.84 -33.81 8.51
CA ALA A 237 -12.60 -34.71 9.37
C ALA A 237 -12.18 -34.69 10.86
N ASP A 238 -10.93 -34.31 11.17
CA ASP A 238 -10.38 -34.28 12.53
C ASP A 238 -10.34 -32.86 13.12
N VAL A 239 -10.87 -31.84 12.41
CA VAL A 239 -10.78 -30.44 12.87
C VAL A 239 -11.36 -30.24 14.27
N VAL A 240 -12.51 -30.87 14.57
CA VAL A 240 -13.16 -30.78 15.88
C VAL A 240 -12.30 -31.41 16.97
N GLY A 241 -11.83 -32.65 16.75
CA GLY A 241 -10.97 -33.34 17.70
C GLY A 241 -9.61 -32.65 17.88
N ALA A 242 -9.09 -32.00 16.84
CA ALA A 242 -7.88 -31.21 16.92
C ALA A 242 -8.06 -29.97 17.79
N LEU A 243 -9.17 -29.24 17.66
CA LEU A 243 -9.49 -28.09 18.51
C LEU A 243 -9.58 -28.49 19.99
N GLU A 244 -10.24 -29.61 20.29
CA GLU A 244 -10.33 -30.15 21.65
C GLU A 244 -8.96 -30.48 22.25
N ARG A 245 -8.09 -31.17 21.50
CA ARG A 245 -6.73 -31.51 21.95
C ARG A 245 -5.85 -30.27 22.18
N LEU A 246 -6.09 -29.21 21.41
CA LEU A 246 -5.41 -27.92 21.55
C LEU A 246 -6.03 -27.03 22.63
N GLN A 247 -7.10 -27.47 23.28
CA GLN A 247 -7.86 -26.69 24.26
C GLN A 247 -8.37 -25.35 23.70
N VAL A 248 -8.67 -25.34 22.40
CA VAL A 248 -9.25 -24.21 21.69
C VAL A 248 -10.78 -24.33 21.74
N PRO A 249 -11.54 -23.22 21.81
CA PRO A 249 -13.00 -23.29 21.71
C PRO A 249 -13.47 -24.09 20.48
N PRO A 250 -14.64 -24.73 20.55
CA PRO A 250 -15.20 -25.42 19.39
C PRO A 250 -15.55 -24.42 18.29
N LEU A 251 -15.71 -24.93 17.06
CA LEU A 251 -16.17 -24.12 15.92
C LEU A 251 -17.48 -23.37 16.29
N PRO A 252 -17.53 -22.04 16.11
CA PRO A 252 -18.76 -21.28 16.23
C PRO A 252 -19.90 -21.87 15.38
N PRO A 253 -21.17 -21.77 15.82
CA PRO A 253 -22.32 -22.22 15.01
C PRO A 253 -22.41 -21.52 13.65
N THR A 254 -21.85 -20.31 13.55
CA THR A 254 -21.79 -19.48 12.32
C THR A 254 -20.53 -19.74 11.49
N SER A 255 -19.68 -20.70 11.86
CA SER A 255 -18.49 -21.05 11.10
C SER A 255 -18.84 -21.43 9.66
N THR A 256 -18.22 -20.74 8.71
CA THR A 256 -18.42 -20.98 7.28
C THR A 256 -17.08 -21.09 6.57
N LYS A 257 -17.09 -21.76 5.41
CA LYS A 257 -15.93 -21.78 4.51
C LYS A 257 -15.91 -20.46 3.75
N VAL A 258 -14.82 -19.71 3.90
CA VAL A 258 -14.61 -18.43 3.25
C VAL A 258 -13.52 -18.59 2.21
N VAL A 259 -13.83 -18.28 0.95
CA VAL A 259 -12.85 -18.24 -0.13
C VAL A 259 -12.29 -16.83 -0.21
N VAL A 260 -10.97 -16.74 -0.19
CA VAL A 260 -10.23 -15.48 -0.20
C VAL A 260 -9.32 -15.51 -1.42
N HIS A 261 -9.75 -14.85 -2.49
CA HIS A 261 -8.92 -14.60 -3.66
C HIS A 261 -8.03 -13.40 -3.39
N LYS A 262 -6.73 -13.53 -3.63
CA LYS A 262 -5.74 -12.50 -3.33
C LYS A 262 -4.96 -12.20 -4.58
N ARG A 263 -4.85 -10.91 -4.89
CA ARG A 263 -3.85 -10.37 -5.83
C ARG A 263 -2.93 -9.46 -5.03
N ARG A 264 -1.74 -9.95 -4.73
CA ARG A 264 -0.78 -9.24 -3.87
C ARG A 264 0.34 -8.60 -4.69
N VAL A 265 0.73 -7.41 -4.26
CA VAL A 265 1.85 -6.62 -4.74
C VAL A 265 2.75 -6.35 -3.55
N VAL A 266 4.01 -6.78 -3.63
CA VAL A 266 5.01 -6.52 -2.58
C VAL A 266 6.05 -5.53 -3.09
N MET A 267 6.28 -4.47 -2.31
CA MET A 267 7.32 -3.46 -2.52
C MET A 267 8.30 -3.52 -1.35
N ASN A 268 9.59 -3.72 -1.63
CA ASN A 268 10.63 -3.59 -0.60
C ASN A 268 11.11 -2.15 -0.56
N VAL A 269 11.19 -1.57 0.63
CA VAL A 269 11.68 -0.21 0.85
C VAL A 269 13.07 -0.30 1.49
N GLY A 270 14.10 -0.11 0.65
CA GLY A 270 15.49 -0.31 1.04
C GLY A 270 15.74 -1.73 1.56
N ASN A 271 16.47 -1.84 2.67
CA ASN A 271 16.71 -3.08 3.41
C ASN A 271 15.94 -3.15 4.74
N LEU A 272 14.97 -2.24 4.96
CA LEU A 272 14.36 -2.02 6.27
C LEU A 272 13.01 -2.72 6.44
N TYR A 273 12.14 -2.62 5.44
CA TYR A 273 10.80 -3.18 5.47
C TYR A 273 10.24 -3.42 4.06
N ALA A 274 9.14 -4.16 3.99
CA ALA A 274 8.35 -4.39 2.80
C ALA A 274 6.90 -3.99 3.06
N ILE A 275 6.27 -3.40 2.05
CA ILE A 275 4.83 -3.12 2.01
C ILE A 275 4.19 -4.12 1.05
N GLU A 276 3.27 -4.92 1.55
CA GLU A 276 2.38 -5.78 0.77
C GLU A 276 1.02 -5.11 0.65
N GLU A 277 0.62 -4.74 -0.58
CA GLU A 277 -0.75 -4.37 -0.91
C GLU A 277 -1.45 -5.58 -1.51
N THR A 278 -2.66 -5.91 -1.05
CA THR A 278 -3.42 -7.03 -1.59
C THR A 278 -4.85 -6.62 -1.88
N ASP A 279 -5.28 -6.84 -3.13
CA ASP A 279 -6.71 -6.85 -3.47
C ASP A 279 -7.26 -8.22 -3.05
N ILE A 280 -8.31 -8.20 -2.24
CA ILE A 280 -8.92 -9.40 -1.67
C ILE A 280 -10.35 -9.49 -2.15
N VAL A 281 -10.76 -10.61 -2.75
CA VAL A 281 -12.18 -10.91 -2.97
C VAL A 281 -12.59 -12.01 -2.03
N VAL A 282 -13.56 -11.72 -1.17
CA VAL A 282 -14.13 -12.66 -0.21
C VAL A 282 -15.44 -13.19 -0.75
N SER A 283 -15.58 -14.51 -0.85
CA SER A 283 -16.85 -15.14 -1.21
C SER A 283 -17.17 -16.32 -0.29
N ALA A 284 -18.47 -16.51 -0.05
CA ALA A 284 -19.01 -17.65 0.68
C ALA A 284 -19.83 -18.56 -0.28
N PRO A 285 -20.10 -19.82 0.09
CA PRO A 285 -20.89 -20.72 -0.75
C PRO A 285 -22.26 -20.11 -1.13
N GLY A 286 -22.51 -19.99 -2.44
CA GLY A 286 -23.75 -19.41 -2.98
C GLY A 286 -23.67 -17.92 -3.33
N ASP A 287 -22.54 -17.26 -3.11
CA ASP A 287 -22.32 -15.87 -3.49
C ASP A 287 -21.93 -15.72 -4.98
N MET A 288 -22.54 -14.76 -5.68
CA MET A 288 -22.36 -14.48 -7.11
C MET A 288 -21.62 -13.15 -7.30
N GLY A 289 -20.39 -13.05 -6.79
CA GLY A 289 -19.54 -11.88 -7.03
C GLY A 289 -18.49 -11.63 -5.98
N GLY A 290 -18.73 -12.05 -4.73
CA GLY A 290 -17.84 -11.76 -3.61
C GLY A 290 -17.76 -10.28 -3.28
N GLU A 291 -17.34 -9.97 -2.06
CA GLU A 291 -17.03 -8.61 -1.66
C GLU A 291 -15.54 -8.35 -1.97
N LEU A 292 -15.23 -7.29 -2.71
CA LEU A 292 -13.85 -6.82 -2.89
C LEU A 292 -13.39 -6.15 -1.59
N TRP A 293 -12.11 -6.19 -1.26
CA TRP A 293 -11.46 -5.59 -0.10
C TRP A 293 -10.04 -5.20 -0.49
N LYS A 294 -9.43 -4.24 0.22
CA LYS A 294 -8.00 -3.91 0.05
C LYS A 294 -7.28 -4.02 1.39
N SER A 295 -6.13 -4.69 1.40
CA SER A 295 -5.32 -4.89 2.59
C SER A 295 -3.90 -4.37 2.39
N ILE A 296 -3.32 -3.74 3.40
CA ILE A 296 -1.92 -3.36 3.44
C ILE A 296 -1.22 -4.16 4.56
N CYS A 297 0.03 -4.53 4.38
CA CYS A 297 0.81 -5.20 5.41
C CYS A 297 2.23 -4.67 5.36
N VAL A 298 2.79 -4.30 6.51
CA VAL A 298 4.16 -3.77 6.62
C VAL A 298 4.99 -4.80 7.37
N GLU A 299 5.92 -5.46 6.70
CA GLU A 299 6.82 -6.45 7.31
C GLU A 299 8.21 -5.82 7.42
N GLY A 300 8.85 -5.77 8.60
CA GLY A 300 10.10 -5.01 8.80
C GLY A 300 10.80 -5.19 10.15
N ASP A 301 11.73 -4.30 10.50
CA ASP A 301 12.14 -4.04 11.89
C ASP A 301 10.98 -3.41 12.71
N ARG A 302 10.92 -3.63 14.03
CA ARG A 302 9.72 -3.33 14.85
C ARG A 302 9.47 -1.84 14.90
N ALA A 303 10.51 -1.08 15.26
CA ALA A 303 10.39 0.37 15.38
C ALA A 303 10.08 1.02 14.03
N VAL A 304 10.70 0.51 12.96
CA VAL A 304 10.52 1.07 11.61
C VAL A 304 9.12 0.79 11.08
N ALA A 305 8.66 -0.45 11.15
CA ALA A 305 7.36 -0.83 10.60
C ALA A 305 6.20 -0.25 11.42
N GLU A 306 6.33 -0.11 12.74
CA GLU A 306 5.33 0.55 13.59
C GLU A 306 5.18 2.03 13.25
N SER A 307 6.29 2.74 12.99
CA SER A 307 6.25 4.13 12.53
C SER A 307 5.54 4.26 11.18
N VAL A 308 5.96 3.45 10.19
CA VAL A 308 5.37 3.45 8.84
C VAL A 308 3.88 3.13 8.91
N ALA A 309 3.52 2.19 9.77
CA ALA A 309 2.14 1.82 10.02
C ALA A 309 1.30 2.96 10.58
N THR A 310 1.83 3.67 11.57
CA THR A 310 1.17 4.82 12.17
C THR A 310 0.97 5.92 11.13
N ASP A 311 1.97 6.18 10.29
CA ASP A 311 1.89 7.19 9.24
C ASP A 311 0.88 6.82 8.16
N LEU A 312 0.82 5.53 7.76
CA LEU A 312 -0.19 5.03 6.83
C LEU A 312 -1.61 5.19 7.39
N LEU A 313 -1.82 4.83 8.66
CA LEU A 313 -3.12 5.00 9.32
C LEU A 313 -3.51 6.48 9.40
N ALA A 314 -2.57 7.37 9.72
CA ALA A 314 -2.80 8.81 9.74
C ALA A 314 -3.13 9.38 8.34
N ALA A 315 -2.48 8.87 7.30
CA ALA A 315 -2.71 9.28 5.92
C ALA A 315 -4.05 8.77 5.36
N LEU A 316 -4.55 7.64 5.86
CA LEU A 316 -5.74 7.00 5.30
C LEU A 316 -7.06 7.73 5.60
N LEU A 317 -7.10 8.72 6.52
CA LEU A 317 -8.23 9.62 6.82
C LEU A 317 -9.65 8.98 6.91
N ASP A 318 -9.75 7.65 6.96
CA ASP A 318 -11.00 6.91 6.81
C ASP A 318 -11.36 6.24 8.14
N GLU A 319 -12.61 6.45 8.58
CA GLU A 319 -13.18 5.80 9.75
C GLU A 319 -13.45 4.30 9.51
N ASN A 320 -13.32 3.83 8.27
CA ASN A 320 -13.40 2.44 7.87
C ASN A 320 -11.99 1.87 7.70
N VAL A 321 -11.20 1.80 8.76
CA VAL A 321 -9.93 1.04 8.79
C VAL A 321 -9.96 0.03 9.93
N VAL A 322 -9.78 -1.27 9.61
CA VAL A 322 -9.74 -2.35 10.61
C VAL A 322 -8.32 -2.88 10.71
N VAL A 323 -7.69 -2.55 11.84
CA VAL A 323 -6.36 -3.06 12.19
C VAL A 323 -6.51 -4.47 12.76
N CYS A 324 -6.29 -5.48 11.93
CA CYS A 324 -6.44 -6.88 12.36
C CYS A 324 -5.54 -7.88 11.63
N GLY A 325 -5.33 -9.05 12.24
CA GLY A 325 -4.73 -10.22 11.60
C GLY A 325 -5.68 -10.96 10.66
N TYR A 326 -5.16 -11.85 9.82
CA TYR A 326 -5.97 -12.66 8.89
C TYR A 326 -7.14 -13.44 9.55
N PRO A 327 -6.98 -14.06 10.74
CA PRO A 327 -8.08 -14.78 11.39
C PRO A 327 -9.23 -13.87 11.81
N ALA A 328 -8.93 -12.69 12.35
CA ALA A 328 -9.92 -11.68 12.72
C ALA A 328 -10.65 -11.15 11.48
N PHE A 329 -9.93 -10.88 10.39
CA PHE A 329 -10.52 -10.51 9.10
C PHE A 329 -11.49 -11.58 8.57
N VAL A 330 -11.10 -12.86 8.57
CA VAL A 330 -11.97 -13.95 8.10
C VAL A 330 -13.22 -14.07 8.98
N ALA A 331 -13.10 -13.87 10.29
CA ALA A 331 -14.24 -13.89 11.20
C ALA A 331 -15.20 -12.71 10.94
N ASP A 332 -14.68 -11.50 10.76
CA ASP A 332 -15.47 -10.30 10.46
C ASP A 332 -16.19 -10.41 9.10
N ALA A 333 -15.47 -10.80 8.06
CA ALA A 333 -16.04 -10.97 6.73
C ALA A 333 -17.15 -12.04 6.71
N ALA A 334 -16.97 -13.15 7.44
CA ALA A 334 -18.01 -14.16 7.61
C ALA A 334 -19.23 -13.63 8.37
N ALA A 335 -19.03 -12.83 9.41
CA ALA A 335 -20.11 -12.24 10.19
C ALA A 335 -20.95 -11.27 9.35
N ARG A 336 -20.31 -10.36 8.62
CA ARG A 336 -20.98 -9.41 7.71
C ARG A 336 -21.77 -10.12 6.62
N TRP A 337 -21.24 -11.22 6.08
CA TRP A 337 -21.98 -12.04 5.13
C TRP A 337 -23.27 -12.62 5.73
N HIS A 338 -23.22 -13.16 6.94
CA HIS A 338 -24.41 -13.67 7.64
C HIS A 338 -25.44 -12.57 7.94
N GLU A 339 -24.98 -11.35 8.23
CA GLU A 339 -25.85 -10.19 8.44
C GLU A 339 -26.50 -9.69 7.14
N ALA A 340 -25.78 -9.76 6.03
CA ALA A 340 -26.23 -9.33 4.71
C ALA A 340 -27.08 -10.39 3.96
N ALA A 341 -26.96 -11.67 4.34
CA ALA A 341 -27.71 -12.75 3.72
C ALA A 341 -29.23 -12.53 3.90
N PRO A 342 -30.04 -12.62 2.84
CA PRO A 342 -31.49 -12.52 2.97
C PRO A 342 -31.99 -13.64 3.89
N ARG A 343 -32.73 -13.26 4.94
CA ARG A 343 -33.42 -14.20 5.84
C ARG A 343 -34.50 -14.95 5.07
N HIS A 344 -34.12 -15.93 4.28
CA HIS A 344 -35.01 -16.97 3.78
C HIS A 344 -34.88 -18.18 4.69
N ALA A 345 -35.52 -18.07 5.86
CA ALA A 345 -35.92 -19.28 6.57
C ALA A 345 -36.94 -20.02 5.67
N PRO A 346 -36.78 -21.32 5.41
CA PRO A 346 -37.84 -22.09 4.76
C PRO A 346 -39.02 -22.15 5.74
N GLU A 347 -40.17 -21.60 5.34
CA GLU A 347 -41.44 -21.86 6.04
C GLU A 347 -41.61 -23.39 6.13
N ALA A 348 -41.72 -23.87 7.37
CA ALA A 348 -42.05 -25.26 7.62
C ALA A 348 -43.41 -25.56 6.99
N THR A 349 -43.42 -26.34 5.91
CA THR A 349 -44.65 -26.86 5.31
C THR A 349 -45.34 -27.73 6.36
N PRO A 350 -46.60 -27.44 6.75
CA PRO A 350 -47.33 -28.34 7.63
C PRO A 350 -47.68 -29.60 6.83
N GLN A 351 -47.32 -30.77 7.38
CA GLN A 351 -47.77 -32.05 6.86
C GLN A 351 -49.28 -32.23 7.09
N GLY A 352 -49.97 -32.62 6.01
CA GLY A 352 -51.08 -33.58 6.06
C GLY A 352 -52.50 -33.03 5.93
N SER A 353 -53.15 -33.31 4.80
CA SER A 353 -54.23 -34.31 4.76
C SER A 353 -54.69 -34.57 3.33
N ALA A 354 -54.82 -35.86 2.99
CA ALA A 354 -55.36 -36.38 1.75
C ALA A 354 -56.85 -36.05 1.56
N HIS A 355 -57.31 -35.86 0.31
CA HIS A 355 -58.26 -36.75 -0.37
C HIS A 355 -58.88 -36.12 -1.64
N HIS A 356 -59.01 -36.99 -2.65
CA HIS A 356 -60.09 -37.08 -3.66
C HIS A 356 -60.21 -36.08 -4.84
N THR A 357 -59.76 -36.59 -6.00
CA THR A 357 -60.52 -36.77 -7.27
C THR A 357 -61.51 -35.69 -7.72
N ALA A 358 -61.26 -35.09 -8.89
CA ALA A 358 -62.05 -35.35 -10.11
C ALA A 358 -61.55 -34.53 -11.32
N THR A 359 -61.70 -35.17 -12.48
CA THR A 359 -61.52 -34.80 -13.89
C THR A 359 -62.20 -33.50 -14.35
N VAL A 360 -61.73 -32.93 -15.47
CA VAL A 360 -62.41 -32.79 -16.79
C VAL A 360 -61.75 -31.66 -17.64
N ASP A 361 -61.30 -32.03 -18.85
CA ASP A 361 -61.36 -31.38 -20.20
C ASP A 361 -61.41 -29.84 -20.36
N ALA A 362 -61.01 -29.20 -21.47
CA ALA A 362 -60.25 -29.45 -22.69
C ALA A 362 -60.27 -28.13 -23.52
N VAL A 363 -59.52 -28.09 -24.64
CA VAL A 363 -59.68 -27.18 -25.81
C VAL A 363 -59.15 -25.75 -25.60
N GLY A 364 -58.42 -25.07 -26.49
CA GLY A 364 -57.96 -25.20 -27.88
C GLY A 364 -57.43 -23.80 -28.27
N GLY A 365 -56.32 -23.65 -29.01
CA GLY A 365 -56.41 -23.33 -30.45
C GLY A 365 -55.82 -21.96 -30.83
N ALA A 366 -54.67 -22.00 -31.51
CA ALA A 366 -54.21 -21.21 -32.67
C ALA A 366 -54.29 -19.66 -32.75
N ALA A 367 -53.09 -19.06 -32.91
CA ALA A 367 -52.60 -18.15 -33.98
C ALA A 367 -53.45 -16.95 -34.49
N ALA A 368 -52.84 -15.75 -34.49
CA ALA A 368 -52.51 -14.94 -35.69
C ALA A 368 -52.11 -13.48 -35.34
N ALA A 369 -51.04 -12.97 -35.96
CA ALA A 369 -50.75 -11.54 -36.19
C ALA A 369 -51.61 -11.04 -37.40
N PRO A 370 -51.72 -9.74 -37.82
CA PRO A 370 -50.58 -8.81 -38.03
C PRO A 370 -50.85 -7.26 -38.01
N MET A 371 -49.78 -6.47 -38.26
CA MET A 371 -49.68 -5.06 -38.78
C MET A 371 -50.36 -3.92 -37.97
N ASN A 372 -49.97 -2.63 -37.96
CA ASN A 372 -49.19 -1.78 -38.87
C ASN A 372 -48.84 -0.41 -38.22
N ALA A 373 -47.95 0.35 -38.90
CA ALA A 373 -47.72 1.82 -38.87
C ALA A 373 -46.98 2.43 -37.65
N SER A 374 -45.74 2.93 -37.75
CA SER A 374 -45.16 4.04 -38.55
C SER A 374 -45.58 5.44 -38.08
N THR A 375 -44.66 6.17 -37.44
CA THR A 375 -44.36 7.60 -37.70
C THR A 375 -43.17 8.09 -36.85
N LEU A 376 -42.11 8.55 -37.53
CA LEU A 376 -41.09 9.49 -37.04
C LEU A 376 -41.60 10.94 -37.26
N PRO A 377 -41.06 11.97 -36.59
CA PRO A 377 -39.91 12.67 -37.19
C PRO A 377 -38.82 13.17 -36.22
N LEU A 378 -37.62 13.21 -36.81
CA LEU A 378 -36.45 14.07 -36.65
C LEU A 378 -36.55 15.32 -35.75
N GLY A 379 -35.46 15.55 -34.99
CA GLY A 379 -35.07 16.86 -34.47
C GLY A 379 -33.57 16.89 -34.14
N ALA A 380 -32.78 17.46 -35.05
CA ALA A 380 -31.36 17.80 -34.85
C ALA A 380 -31.23 19.13 -34.08
N GLY A 381 -30.18 19.31 -33.30
CA GLY A 381 -29.87 20.60 -32.68
C GLY A 381 -28.73 20.55 -31.67
N SER A 382 -27.53 20.84 -32.14
CA SER A 382 -26.30 21.14 -31.41
C SER A 382 -26.43 22.23 -30.34
N LYS A 383 -25.70 22.08 -29.23
CA LYS A 383 -24.67 23.03 -28.78
C LYS A 383 -23.69 22.34 -27.84
#